data_AF-A0A3B8PQ10-F1
#
_entry.id   AF-A0A3B8PQ10-F1
#
_cell.length_a   1.000
_cell.length_b   1.000
_cell.length_c   1.000
_cell.angle_alpha   90.00
_cell.angle_beta   90.00
_cell.angle_gamma   90.00
#
_symmetry.space_group_name_H-M   'P 1'
#
loop_
_entity.id
_entity.type
_entity.pdbx_description
1 polymer ?
#
loop_
_entity_poly.entity_id
_entity_poly.type
_entity_poly.pdbx_seq_one_letter_code
_entity_poly.pdbx_strand_id
1 'polypeptide(L)'
;DSCTMCGRCTSVCPAHATGKPLDPREIVLKAGEVMAATGTPGVSPPIGVDAEISVPVGTMFERVTSEELWACTSCRACDEICPVNIEILDKILDMRRYLSLMESDFPTELGTAYRAMENSG
;
A
#
# COMPACT_ATOMS: atom_id res chain seq x y z
N ASP A 1 -6.75 -12.90 4.48
CA ASP A 1 -5.34 -13.29 4.24
C ASP A 1 -5.22 -14.46 3.29
N SER A 2 -4.73 -14.24 2.08
CA SER A 2 -4.42 -15.32 1.13
C SER A 2 -2.97 -15.29 0.62
N CYS A 3 -2.18 -14.29 1.03
CA CYS A 3 -0.82 -14.10 0.54
C CYS A 3 0.07 -15.28 0.96
N THR A 4 0.70 -15.94 -0.02
CA THR A 4 1.65 -17.04 0.22
C THR A 4 3.07 -16.57 0.46
N MET A 5 3.29 -15.25 0.55
CA MET A 5 4.61 -14.61 0.73
C MET A 5 5.64 -14.98 -0.36
N CYS A 6 5.21 -15.48 -1.52
CA CYS A 6 6.09 -15.99 -2.57
C CYS A 6 6.94 -14.93 -3.30
N GLY A 7 6.64 -13.63 -3.13
CA GLY A 7 7.45 -12.54 -3.70
C GLY A 7 7.33 -12.32 -5.21
N ARG A 8 6.43 -13.04 -5.91
CA ARG A 8 6.26 -12.90 -7.36
C ARG A 8 5.86 -11.49 -7.76
N CYS A 9 4.91 -10.88 -7.05
CA CYS A 9 4.49 -9.50 -7.29
C CYS A 9 5.65 -8.51 -7.11
N THR A 10 6.52 -8.71 -6.12
CA THR A 10 7.76 -7.93 -5.93
C THR A 10 8.68 -8.05 -7.14
N SER A 11 8.95 -9.29 -7.60
CA SER A 11 9.91 -9.55 -8.69
C SER A 11 9.52 -8.97 -10.06
N VAL A 12 8.23 -8.73 -10.30
CA VAL A 12 7.73 -8.19 -11.57
C VAL A 12 7.36 -6.71 -11.47
N CYS A 13 7.47 -6.08 -10.29
CA CYS A 13 7.10 -4.70 -10.12
C CYS A 13 8.17 -3.77 -10.71
N PRO A 14 7.86 -2.96 -11.74
CA PRO A 14 8.84 -2.08 -12.34
C PRO A 14 9.30 -0.97 -11.40
N ALA A 15 8.41 -0.46 -10.53
CA ALA A 15 8.78 0.55 -9.53
C ALA A 15 9.83 -0.02 -8.55
N HIS A 16 9.56 -1.21 -8.00
CA HIS A 16 10.48 -1.92 -7.13
C HIS A 16 11.83 -2.18 -7.81
N ALA A 17 11.81 -2.68 -9.06
CA ALA A 17 13.02 -2.98 -9.83
C ALA A 17 13.92 -1.76 -10.07
N THR A 18 13.35 -0.55 -10.04
CA THR A 18 14.09 0.72 -10.16
C THR A 18 14.52 1.33 -8.81
N GLY A 19 14.33 0.62 -7.69
CA GLY A 19 14.73 1.09 -6.36
C GLY A 19 13.78 2.11 -5.74
N LYS A 20 12.58 2.30 -6.28
CA LYS A 20 11.53 3.10 -5.64
C LYS A 20 11.01 2.38 -4.38
N PRO A 21 10.42 3.10 -3.41
CA PRO A 21 10.03 2.51 -2.13
C PRO A 21 8.91 1.47 -2.22
N LEU A 22 8.18 1.38 -3.35
CA LEU A 22 7.11 0.40 -3.51
C LEU A 22 7.63 -1.04 -3.59
N ASP A 23 7.18 -1.90 -2.68
CA ASP A 23 7.10 -3.35 -2.86
C ASP A 23 5.62 -3.78 -2.75
N PRO A 24 4.98 -4.27 -3.85
CA PRO A 24 3.57 -4.65 -3.81
C PRO A 24 3.27 -5.82 -2.86
N ARG A 25 4.24 -6.72 -2.57
CA ARG A 25 4.04 -7.75 -1.55
C ARG A 25 3.94 -7.10 -0.18
N GLU A 26 4.83 -6.15 0.10
CA GLU A 26 4.89 -5.49 1.39
C GLU A 26 3.63 -4.69 1.68
N ILE A 27 3.03 -4.06 0.67
CA ILE A 27 1.70 -3.41 0.80
C ILE A 27 0.64 -4.39 1.34
N VAL A 28 0.60 -5.62 0.83
CA VAL A 28 -0.34 -6.65 1.29
C VAL A 28 -0.05 -7.08 2.73
N LEU A 29 1.23 -7.26 3.08
CA LEU A 29 1.64 -7.68 4.41
C LEU A 29 1.34 -6.61 5.46
N LYS A 30 1.69 -5.36 5.18
CA LYS A 30 1.37 -4.19 6.01
C LYS A 30 -0.14 -4.04 6.22
N ALA A 31 -0.93 -4.21 5.16
CA ALA A 31 -2.39 -4.19 5.30
C ALA A 31 -2.91 -5.34 6.19
N GLY A 32 -2.32 -6.54 6.08
CA GLY A 32 -2.61 -7.68 6.94
C GLY A 32 -2.24 -7.43 8.40
N GLU A 33 -1.11 -6.78 8.68
CA GLU A 33 -0.71 -6.36 10.03
C GLU A 33 -1.73 -5.40 10.64
N VAL A 34 -2.16 -4.38 9.88
CA VAL A 34 -3.19 -3.43 10.32
C VAL A 34 -4.51 -4.15 10.59
N MET A 35 -4.93 -5.07 9.73
CA MET A 35 -6.14 -5.87 9.95
C MET A 35 -6.03 -6.77 11.19
N ALA A 36 -4.87 -7.39 11.43
CA ALA A 36 -4.64 -8.19 12.63
C ALA A 36 -4.68 -7.35 13.92
N ALA A 37 -4.15 -6.12 13.87
CA ALA A 37 -4.11 -5.22 15.03
C ALA A 37 -5.47 -4.56 15.33
N THR A 38 -6.27 -4.24 14.30
CA THR A 38 -7.48 -3.40 14.42
C THR A 38 -8.80 -4.14 14.16
N GLY A 39 -8.74 -5.34 13.58
CA GLY A 39 -9.91 -6.08 13.13
C GLY A 39 -10.76 -6.68 14.25
N THR A 40 -12.08 -6.70 14.04
CA THR A 40 -13.04 -7.40 14.90
C THR A 40 -13.97 -8.28 14.04
N PRO A 41 -13.94 -9.62 14.19
CA PRO A 41 -13.08 -10.40 15.08
C PRO A 41 -11.59 -10.32 14.69
N GLY A 42 -10.70 -10.50 15.65
CA GLY A 42 -9.26 -10.46 15.41
C GLY A 42 -8.82 -11.59 14.47
N VAL A 43 -7.81 -11.31 13.64
CA VAL A 43 -7.19 -12.27 12.71
C VAL A 43 -5.70 -12.40 13.01
N SER A 44 -5.10 -13.52 12.60
CA SER A 44 -3.66 -13.72 12.76
C SER A 44 -2.88 -12.82 11.79
N PRO A 45 -1.76 -12.21 12.23
CA PRO A 45 -0.91 -11.43 11.34
C PRO A 45 -0.24 -12.32 10.28
N PRO A 46 0.07 -11.77 9.09
CA PRO A 46 0.62 -12.55 7.97
C PRO A 46 2.05 -13.03 8.21
N ILE A 47 2.80 -12.35 9.09
CA ILE A 47 4.12 -12.75 9.56
C ILE A 47 4.05 -12.92 11.08
N GLY A 48 4.77 -13.91 11.61
CA GLY A 48 4.90 -14.09 13.06
C GLY A 48 5.50 -12.84 13.69
N VAL A 49 4.66 -12.05 14.36
CA VAL A 49 5.09 -10.91 15.16
C VAL A 49 5.39 -11.40 16.56
N ASP A 50 6.51 -10.95 17.12
CA ASP A 50 6.80 -11.17 18.53
C ASP A 50 5.84 -10.29 19.34
N ALA A 51 5.04 -10.91 20.21
CA ALA A 51 4.06 -10.19 21.02
C ALA A 51 4.73 -9.22 22.02
N GLU A 52 6.00 -9.44 22.37
CA GLU A 52 6.78 -8.55 23.23
C GLU A 52 7.29 -7.32 22.48
N ILE A 53 7.36 -7.38 21.14
CA ILE A 53 7.78 -6.29 20.25
C ILE A 53 6.57 -5.85 19.42
N SER A 54 5.64 -5.15 20.07
CA SER A 54 4.52 -4.50 19.36
C SER A 54 4.80 -3.02 19.15
N VAL A 55 4.71 -2.58 17.89
CA VAL A 55 4.56 -1.17 17.57
C VAL A 55 3.05 -0.90 17.56
N PRO A 56 2.54 0.14 18.25
CA PRO A 56 1.15 0.53 18.12
C PRO A 56 0.85 0.80 16.64
N VAL A 57 -0.06 0.01 16.05
CA VAL A 57 -0.54 0.23 14.69
C VAL A 57 -2.02 0.59 14.81
N GLY A 58 -2.35 1.86 14.64
CA GLY A 58 -3.72 2.37 14.73
C GLY A 58 -4.40 2.47 13.36
N THR A 59 -3.64 2.73 12.30
CA THR A 59 -4.21 3.02 10.97
C THR A 59 -3.35 2.49 9.82
N MET A 60 -3.96 2.39 8.62
CA MET A 60 -3.26 1.96 7.41
C MET A 60 -2.07 2.86 7.05
N PHE A 61 -2.22 4.17 7.24
CA PHE A 61 -1.24 5.18 6.81
C PHE A 61 -0.07 5.38 7.78
N GLU A 62 -0.13 4.79 8.97
CA GLU A 62 1.05 4.65 9.84
C GLU A 62 2.02 3.57 9.31
N ARG A 63 1.51 2.62 8.52
CA ARG A 63 2.29 1.49 8.03
C ARG A 63 2.62 1.59 6.54
N VAL A 64 1.70 2.12 5.73
CA VAL A 64 1.85 2.35 4.30
C VAL A 64 2.03 3.84 4.04
N THR A 65 3.19 4.22 3.53
CA THR A 65 3.51 5.63 3.27
C THR A 65 2.94 6.12 1.95
N SER A 66 2.69 7.44 1.86
CA SER A 66 2.27 8.10 0.62
C SER A 66 3.26 7.88 -0.53
N GLU A 67 4.57 7.91 -0.25
CA GLU A 67 5.62 7.71 -1.27
C GLU A 67 5.58 6.31 -1.88
N GLU A 68 5.34 5.27 -1.08
CA GLU A 68 5.13 3.90 -1.56
C GLU A 68 3.91 3.84 -2.49
N LEU A 69 2.81 4.47 -2.09
CA LEU A 69 1.58 4.48 -2.86
C LEU A 69 1.78 5.20 -4.19
N TRP A 70 2.35 6.40 -4.22
CA TRP A 70 2.57 7.18 -5.44
C TRP A 70 3.67 6.63 -6.35
N ALA A 71 4.56 5.78 -5.85
CA ALA A 71 5.55 5.08 -6.69
C ALA A 71 4.95 4.05 -7.67
N CYS A 72 3.73 3.56 -7.44
CA CYS A 72 3.06 2.60 -8.33
C CYS A 72 2.79 3.20 -9.73
N THR A 73 3.17 2.48 -10.79
CA THR A 73 2.96 2.90 -12.18
C THR A 73 1.63 2.42 -12.76
N SER A 74 0.79 1.76 -11.97
CA SER A 74 -0.48 1.15 -12.40
C SER A 74 -0.35 0.15 -13.57
N CYS A 75 0.79 -0.51 -13.70
CA CYS A 75 1.08 -1.47 -14.78
C CYS A 75 0.41 -2.85 -14.61
N ARG A 76 -0.21 -3.13 -13.46
CA ARG A 76 -0.93 -4.38 -13.12
C ARG A 76 -0.12 -5.68 -13.09
N ALA A 77 1.18 -5.65 -13.36
CA ALA A 77 2.04 -6.85 -13.35
C ALA A 77 1.96 -7.66 -12.04
N CYS A 78 1.80 -7.00 -10.89
CA CYS A 78 1.68 -7.64 -9.58
C CYS A 78 0.45 -8.56 -9.46
N ASP A 79 -0.67 -8.19 -10.07
CA ASP A 79 -1.93 -8.92 -10.01
C ASP A 79 -1.89 -10.11 -10.96
N GLU A 80 -1.33 -9.91 -12.16
CA GLU A 80 -1.22 -10.93 -13.21
C GLU A 80 -0.33 -12.11 -12.79
N ILE A 81 0.74 -11.85 -12.05
CA ILE A 81 1.67 -12.90 -11.63
C ILE A 81 1.25 -13.61 -10.34
N CYS A 82 0.24 -13.08 -9.63
CA CYS A 82 -0.12 -13.55 -8.31
C CYS A 82 -0.78 -14.95 -8.39
N PRO A 83 -0.19 -16.00 -7.78
CA PRO A 83 -0.68 -17.37 -7.92
C PRO A 83 -2.00 -17.63 -7.18
N VAL A 84 -2.41 -16.68 -6.35
CA VAL A 84 -3.63 -16.71 -5.53
C VAL A 84 -4.54 -15.51 -5.81
N ASN A 85 -4.31 -14.83 -6.95
CA ASN A 85 -5.18 -13.79 -7.50
C ASN A 85 -5.52 -12.65 -6.52
N ILE A 86 -4.52 -12.16 -5.78
CA ILE A 86 -4.68 -10.95 -4.97
C ILE A 86 -4.69 -9.73 -5.89
N GLU A 87 -5.74 -8.93 -5.81
CA GLU A 87 -5.87 -7.61 -6.43
C GLU A 87 -5.08 -6.59 -5.60
N ILE A 88 -3.78 -6.49 -5.84
CA ILE A 88 -2.87 -5.59 -5.12
C ILE A 88 -2.98 -4.17 -5.69
N LEU A 89 -3.08 -4.07 -7.02
CA LEU A 89 -3.23 -2.78 -7.69
C LEU A 89 -4.46 -2.02 -7.15
N ASP A 90 -5.60 -2.68 -7.04
CA ASP A 90 -6.83 -2.03 -6.60
C ASP A 90 -6.72 -1.47 -5.17
N LYS A 91 -6.06 -2.19 -4.26
CA LYS A 91 -5.78 -1.71 -2.89
C LYS A 91 -4.91 -0.46 -2.90
N ILE A 92 -3.88 -0.43 -3.76
CA ILE A 92 -3.02 0.75 -3.92
C ILE A 92 -3.84 1.93 -4.47
N LEU A 93 -4.70 1.68 -5.46
CA LEU A 93 -5.54 2.74 -6.05
C LEU A 93 -6.57 3.26 -5.05
N ASP A 94 -7.15 2.41 -4.21
CA ASP A 94 -8.09 2.83 -3.16
C ASP A 94 -7.41 3.70 -2.10
N MET A 95 -6.20 3.33 -1.67
CA MET A 95 -5.43 4.17 -0.75
C MET A 95 -5.03 5.51 -1.38
N ARG A 96 -4.65 5.53 -2.68
CA ARG A 96 -4.42 6.80 -3.41
C ARG A 96 -5.66 7.68 -3.47
N ARG A 97 -6.84 7.08 -3.73
CA ARG A 97 -8.12 7.81 -3.73
C ARG A 97 -8.38 8.44 -2.36
N TYR A 98 -8.14 7.70 -1.28
CA TYR A 98 -8.26 8.25 0.08
C TYR A 98 -7.30 9.44 0.29
N LEU A 99 -6.02 9.29 -0.06
CA LEU A 99 -5.04 10.37 0.07
C LEU A 99 -5.47 11.64 -0.67
N SER A 100 -5.93 11.51 -1.91
CA SER A 100 -6.34 12.67 -2.70
C SER A 100 -7.66 13.30 -2.25
N LEU A 101 -8.64 12.49 -1.80
CA LEU A 101 -9.97 12.99 -1.47
C LEU A 101 -10.13 13.42 -0.01
N MET A 102 -9.38 12.79 0.90
CA MET A 102 -9.54 13.01 2.34
C MET A 102 -8.33 13.73 2.97
N GLU A 103 -7.12 13.43 2.52
CA GLU A 103 -5.89 14.01 3.08
C GLU A 103 -5.34 15.18 2.26
N SER A 104 -5.92 15.45 1.08
CA SER A 104 -5.37 16.40 0.09
C SER A 104 -3.88 16.13 -0.23
N ASP A 105 -3.47 14.86 -0.18
CA ASP A 105 -2.14 14.41 -0.51
C ASP A 105 -2.09 13.90 -1.95
N PHE A 106 -1.12 14.42 -2.70
CA PHE A 106 -0.99 14.27 -4.14
C PHE A 106 0.46 13.94 -4.49
N PRO A 107 0.70 13.25 -5.63
CA PRO A 107 2.05 13.05 -6.10
C PRO A 107 2.74 14.39 -6.34
N THR A 108 4.05 14.43 -6.08
CA THR A 108 4.87 15.65 -6.06
C THR A 108 4.81 16.44 -7.37
N GLU A 109 4.62 15.76 -8.49
CA GLU A 109 4.48 16.37 -9.81
C GLU A 109 3.14 17.09 -10.04
N LEU A 110 2.07 16.70 -9.33
CA LEU A 110 0.73 17.29 -9.47
C LEU A 110 0.38 18.28 -8.36
N GLY A 111 1.10 18.28 -7.24
CA GLY A 111 0.79 19.12 -6.09
C GLY A 111 0.85 20.64 -6.34
N THR A 112 1.58 21.11 -7.36
CA THR A 112 1.59 22.53 -7.75
C THR A 112 0.34 22.93 -8.55
N ALA A 113 -0.12 22.06 -9.45
CA ALA A 113 -1.33 22.30 -10.23
C ALA A 113 -2.58 22.32 -9.34
N TYR A 114 -2.69 21.40 -8.38
CA TYR A 114 -3.83 21.36 -7.44
C TYR A 114 -3.88 22.60 -6.53
N ARG A 115 -2.75 22.99 -5.94
CA ARG A 115 -2.68 24.24 -5.15
C ARG A 115 -3.03 25.47 -5.98
N ALA A 116 -2.68 25.50 -7.26
CA ALA A 116 -3.07 26.60 -8.15
C ALA A 116 -4.61 26.64 -8.36
N MET A 117 -5.25 25.48 -8.55
CA MET A 117 -6.71 25.38 -8.66
C MET A 117 -7.44 25.78 -7.37
N GLU A 118 -6.92 25.41 -6.20
CA GLU A 118 -7.48 25.84 -4.90
C GLU A 118 -7.40 27.36 -4.70
N ASN A 119 -6.29 27.98 -5.11
CA ASN A 119 -6.09 29.42 -4.97
C ASN A 119 -6.81 30.26 -6.04
N SER A 120 -7.43 29.63 -7.04
CA SER A 120 -8.15 30.30 -8.13
C SER A 120 -9.67 30.08 -8.11
N GLY A 121 -10.20 29.46 -7.05
CA GLY A 121 -11.62 29.47 -6.69
C GLY A 121 -11.99 30.68 -5.83
#